data_AF-A0A1F5DMX0-F1
#
_entry.id   AF-A0A1F5DMX0-F1
#
_cell.length_a   1.000
_cell.length_b   1.000
_cell.length_c   1.000
_cell.angle_alpha   90.00
_cell.angle_beta   90.00
_cell.angle_gamma   90.00
#
_symmetry.space_group_name_H-M   'P 1'
#
loop_
_entity.id
_entity.type
_entity.pdbx_description
1 polymer ?
#
loop_
_entity_poly.entity_id
_entity_poly.type
_entity_poly.pdbx_seq_one_letter_code
_entity_poly.pdbx_strand_id
1 'polypeptide(L)'
;MSQPRIITVPNKLLREPTEKVGSFDEGIINQGKEMAEFLRQNSDNGIGLSANQLGYNNQIFVTFFDDPEKKNVIPLTFFINPQIVKKEGEVETLEEGCLSVPNMFLPVERAIKVKVRAKGLDGKNFKLTAKGLFARLIQHETDHLNGILFTDRVREKLFGKFPELKNLKIIFIGTGDFADLILEGLILLGFNIQLVITEKPKPSGREKIIADNPVGETAKLFGKKIIETDDISSLGSKISNLKSDLIILSDFGQILPGSILKMPKIAAINIHPSLLPKYRGPSPIQTAILNGEKETGVSIIKMVPKIDKGPILAQEAIEIWENDNANSLKKRLSNLSLQMLTNLLPKLQQGKATETNQDKSQVTFTRKLTKTDSEINWQKSSTEIDHQIRAFYPWPGSYTTINGKRLIIHQAHLDNGKLVLDIVQPEGKKPMKWSDFLRGFHGEKPGWFKWIDSRED
;
A
#
# COMPACT_ATOMS: atom_id res chain seq x y z
N MET A 1 16.75 22.79 -13.14
CA MET A 1 15.29 22.59 -12.99
C MET A 1 15.08 21.49 -11.97
N SER A 2 14.11 21.60 -11.06
CA SER A 2 13.79 20.49 -10.15
C SER A 2 13.29 19.31 -10.97
N GLN A 3 13.69 18.08 -10.65
CA GLN A 3 13.12 16.91 -11.31
C GLN A 3 11.59 16.90 -11.19
N PRO A 4 10.85 16.52 -12.24
CA PRO A 4 9.41 16.41 -12.19
C PRO A 4 8.99 15.42 -11.10
N ARG A 5 7.88 15.71 -10.41
CA ARG A 5 7.33 14.87 -9.33
C ARG A 5 5.96 14.35 -9.72
N ILE A 6 5.69 13.10 -9.39
CA ILE A 6 4.36 12.52 -9.57
C ILE A 6 3.36 13.24 -8.67
N ILE A 7 2.27 13.66 -9.28
CA ILE A 7 1.06 14.12 -8.60
C ILE A 7 0.28 12.91 -8.13
N THR A 8 -0.05 12.89 -6.84
CA THR A 8 -0.87 11.85 -6.21
C THR A 8 -2.27 12.36 -5.88
N VAL A 9 -3.19 11.43 -5.64
CA VAL A 9 -4.52 11.75 -5.08
C VAL A 9 -4.40 12.53 -3.77
N PRO A 10 -5.36 13.42 -3.45
CA PRO A 10 -6.61 13.72 -4.16
C PRO A 10 -6.51 14.87 -5.17
N ASN A 11 -5.35 15.14 -5.77
CA ASN A 11 -5.17 16.29 -6.67
C ASN A 11 -6.21 16.29 -7.83
N LYS A 12 -6.85 17.44 -8.05
CA LYS A 12 -7.90 17.63 -9.06
C LYS A 12 -7.47 17.35 -10.50
N LEU A 13 -6.19 17.55 -10.84
CA LEU A 13 -5.66 17.27 -12.18
C LEU A 13 -5.78 15.78 -12.56
N LEU A 14 -5.87 14.90 -11.57
CA LEU A 14 -6.08 13.46 -11.77
C LEU A 14 -7.56 13.10 -11.98
N ARG A 15 -8.48 14.06 -11.79
CA ARG A 15 -9.95 13.85 -11.78
C ARG A 15 -10.68 14.64 -12.87
N GLU A 16 -9.96 15.44 -13.65
CA GLU A 16 -10.49 16.26 -14.73
C GLU A 16 -10.01 15.72 -16.09
N PRO A 17 -10.87 15.69 -17.13
CA PRO A 17 -10.43 15.37 -18.48
C PRO A 17 -9.38 16.38 -18.98
N THR A 18 -8.31 15.87 -19.56
CA THR A 18 -7.20 16.67 -20.10
C THR A 18 -7.51 17.24 -21.49
N GLU A 19 -6.86 18.33 -21.85
CA GLU A 19 -7.07 19.03 -23.12
C GLU A 19 -6.39 18.34 -24.30
N LYS A 20 -6.99 18.45 -25.49
CA LYS A 20 -6.37 17.91 -26.72
C LYS A 20 -5.15 18.74 -27.10
N VAL A 21 -4.11 18.06 -27.55
CA VAL A 21 -2.93 18.70 -28.15
C VAL A 21 -3.29 19.20 -29.55
N GLY A 22 -3.24 20.53 -29.75
CA GLY A 22 -3.55 21.22 -31.00
C GLY A 22 -2.34 21.46 -31.90
N SER A 23 -1.22 21.91 -31.33
CA SER A 23 0.07 22.13 -32.01
C SER A 23 1.09 21.06 -31.66
N PHE A 24 2.01 20.76 -32.58
CA PHE A 24 3.11 19.80 -32.40
C PHE A 24 4.43 20.57 -32.51
N ASP A 25 4.65 21.45 -31.54
CA ASP A 25 5.84 22.29 -31.45
C ASP A 25 6.96 21.63 -30.61
N GLU A 26 8.08 22.34 -30.50
CA GLU A 26 9.23 21.89 -29.70
C GLU A 26 8.88 21.68 -28.22
N GLY A 27 7.89 22.40 -27.69
CA GLY A 27 7.41 22.26 -26.32
C GLY A 27 6.79 20.88 -26.07
N ILE A 28 5.90 20.42 -26.96
CA ILE A 28 5.29 19.09 -26.88
C ILE A 28 6.35 17.98 -27.02
N ILE A 29 7.34 18.17 -27.90
CA ILE A 29 8.44 17.22 -28.08
C ILE A 29 9.29 17.13 -26.81
N ASN A 30 9.63 18.27 -26.19
CA ASN A 30 10.42 18.32 -24.97
C ASN A 30 9.66 17.74 -23.77
N GLN A 31 8.36 18.01 -23.64
CA GLN A 31 7.50 17.36 -22.65
C GLN A 31 7.51 15.84 -22.81
N GLY A 32 7.35 15.33 -24.04
CA GLY A 32 7.40 13.88 -24.30
C GLY A 32 8.74 13.26 -23.88
N LYS A 33 9.86 13.92 -24.17
CA LYS A 33 11.19 13.45 -23.73
C LYS A 33 11.31 13.40 -22.21
N GLU A 34 10.85 14.44 -21.51
CA GLU A 34 10.84 14.51 -20.05
C GLU A 34 10.01 13.38 -19.43
N MET A 35 8.81 13.12 -19.98
CA MET A 35 7.96 12.00 -19.54
C MET A 35 8.64 10.64 -19.74
N ALA A 36 9.30 10.42 -20.89
CA ALA A 36 9.99 9.18 -21.17
C ALA A 36 11.22 8.98 -20.28
N GLU A 37 11.97 10.04 -20.00
CA GLU A 37 13.10 10.01 -19.08
C GLU A 37 12.64 9.70 -17.65
N PHE A 38 11.56 10.36 -17.19
CA PHE A 38 10.97 10.07 -15.89
C PHE A 38 10.54 8.61 -15.77
N LEU A 39 9.83 8.08 -16.78
CA LEU A 39 9.36 6.69 -16.77
C LEU A 39 10.54 5.70 -16.74
N ARG A 40 11.62 5.96 -17.48
CA ARG A 40 12.82 5.11 -17.47
C ARG A 40 13.52 5.12 -16.12
N GLN A 41 13.69 6.30 -15.51
CA GLN A 41 14.31 6.45 -14.19
C GLN A 41 13.48 5.82 -13.06
N ASN A 42 12.18 5.57 -13.29
CA ASN A 42 11.25 5.00 -12.33
C ASN A 42 10.61 3.69 -12.84
N SER A 43 11.31 2.96 -13.72
CA SER A 43 10.77 1.78 -14.40
C SER A 43 10.44 0.62 -13.46
N ASP A 44 11.08 0.54 -12.29
CA ASP A 44 10.72 -0.40 -11.22
C ASP A 44 9.31 -0.15 -10.63
N ASN A 45 8.75 1.06 -10.84
CA ASN A 45 7.51 1.51 -10.24
C ASN A 45 6.37 1.74 -11.24
N GLY A 46 6.63 1.68 -12.55
CA GLY A 46 5.60 1.96 -13.57
C GLY A 46 6.02 1.63 -14.99
N ILE A 47 5.04 1.25 -15.80
CA ILE A 47 5.21 0.84 -17.22
C ILE A 47 4.54 1.81 -18.21
N GLY A 48 3.81 2.80 -17.70
CA GLY A 48 3.22 3.89 -18.45
C GLY A 48 3.09 5.13 -17.58
N LEU A 49 2.91 6.27 -18.24
CA LEU A 49 2.81 7.57 -17.58
C LEU A 49 1.96 8.53 -18.42
N SER A 50 0.89 9.01 -17.81
CA SER A 50 0.02 10.06 -18.35
C SER A 50 0.50 11.45 -17.94
N ALA A 51 0.35 12.42 -18.83
CA ALA A 51 0.90 13.76 -18.67
C ALA A 51 0.37 14.50 -17.43
N ASN A 52 -0.90 14.30 -17.08
CA ASN A 52 -1.50 14.90 -15.87
C ASN A 52 -0.89 14.37 -14.56
N GLN A 53 -0.24 13.20 -14.58
CA GLN A 53 0.50 12.70 -13.43
C GLN A 53 1.80 13.48 -13.17
N LEU A 54 2.31 14.23 -14.15
CA LEU A 54 3.42 15.18 -13.99
C LEU A 54 2.95 16.64 -13.95
N GLY A 55 1.64 16.90 -13.94
CA GLY A 55 1.07 18.24 -13.86
C GLY A 55 0.77 18.92 -15.20
N TYR A 56 0.95 18.24 -16.33
CA TYR A 56 0.55 18.77 -17.63
C TYR A 56 -0.92 18.50 -17.92
N ASN A 57 -1.66 19.52 -18.35
CA ASN A 57 -3.07 19.39 -18.72
C ASN A 57 -3.25 19.10 -20.22
N ASN A 58 -2.68 17.99 -20.72
CA ASN A 58 -2.86 17.61 -22.12
C ASN A 58 -2.94 16.10 -22.34
N GLN A 59 -3.54 15.70 -23.47
CA GLN A 59 -3.77 14.31 -23.84
C GLN A 59 -2.52 13.65 -24.41
N ILE A 60 -1.52 13.42 -23.55
CA ILE A 60 -0.30 12.69 -23.87
C ILE A 60 -0.09 11.60 -22.82
N PHE A 61 0.17 10.37 -23.26
CA PHE A 61 0.79 9.37 -22.39
C PHE A 61 1.93 8.68 -23.11
N VAL A 62 2.88 8.15 -22.33
CA VAL A 62 4.02 7.37 -22.79
C VAL A 62 3.98 5.98 -22.18
N THR A 63 4.34 4.97 -22.96
CA THR A 63 4.47 3.58 -22.49
C THR A 63 5.89 3.11 -22.67
N PHE A 64 6.41 2.32 -21.72
CA PHE A 64 7.70 1.65 -21.85
C PHE A 64 7.80 0.54 -20.80
N PHE A 65 8.11 -0.68 -21.24
CA PHE A 65 8.45 -1.78 -20.34
C PHE A 65 9.39 -2.74 -21.06
N ASP A 66 10.53 -3.03 -20.44
CA ASP A 66 11.47 -4.02 -20.91
C ASP A 66 11.67 -5.04 -19.80
N ASP A 67 10.93 -6.14 -19.88
CA ASP A 67 11.04 -7.26 -18.96
C ASP A 67 12.45 -7.88 -19.04
N PRO A 68 13.18 -8.03 -17.93
CA PRO A 68 14.49 -8.69 -17.91
C PRO A 68 14.47 -10.10 -18.51
N GLU A 69 13.36 -10.83 -18.38
CA GLU A 69 13.18 -12.17 -18.97
C GLU A 69 12.66 -12.11 -20.41
N LYS A 70 12.42 -10.91 -20.95
CA LYS A 70 11.89 -10.61 -22.28
C LYS A 70 10.54 -11.27 -22.60
N LYS A 71 9.76 -11.66 -21.58
CA LYS A 71 8.43 -12.27 -21.78
C LYS A 71 7.39 -11.21 -22.13
N ASN A 72 7.53 -9.99 -21.60
CA ASN A 72 6.67 -8.86 -21.91
C ASN A 72 7.49 -7.64 -22.32
N VAL A 73 7.48 -7.29 -23.61
CA VAL A 73 8.14 -6.09 -24.12
C VAL A 73 7.09 -5.08 -24.59
N ILE A 74 7.06 -3.91 -23.96
CA ILE A 74 6.23 -2.77 -24.37
C ILE A 74 7.15 -1.67 -24.91
N PRO A 75 7.07 -1.34 -26.22
CA PRO A 75 7.97 -0.38 -26.83
C PRO A 75 7.74 1.03 -26.28
N LEU A 76 8.81 1.83 -26.27
CA LEU A 76 8.70 3.27 -26.01
C LEU A 76 7.79 3.89 -27.07
N THR A 77 6.56 4.24 -26.68
CA THR A 77 5.54 4.74 -27.59
C THR A 77 4.82 5.92 -26.98
N PHE A 78 4.65 6.98 -27.77
CA PHE A 78 3.89 8.17 -27.39
C PHE A 78 2.51 8.14 -28.01
N PHE A 79 1.49 8.36 -27.19
CA PHE A 79 0.11 8.42 -27.59
C PHE A 79 -0.44 9.82 -27.34
N ILE A 80 -0.58 10.59 -28.41
CA ILE A 80 -1.14 11.95 -28.37
C ILE A 80 -2.58 11.92 -28.89
N ASN A 81 -3.50 12.54 -28.14
CA ASN A 81 -4.95 12.51 -28.37
C ASN A 81 -5.49 11.08 -28.62
N PRO A 82 -5.18 10.10 -27.74
CA PRO A 82 -5.55 8.72 -27.96
C PRO A 82 -7.07 8.52 -27.95
N GLN A 83 -7.54 7.67 -28.85
CA GLN A 83 -8.93 7.24 -28.91
C GLN A 83 -9.00 5.72 -29.09
N ILE A 84 -9.56 5.04 -28.08
CA ILE A 84 -9.90 3.62 -28.20
C ILE A 84 -11.12 3.50 -29.11
N VAL A 85 -10.90 3.06 -30.34
CA VAL A 85 -11.94 2.94 -31.37
C VAL A 85 -12.74 1.65 -31.25
N LYS A 86 -12.15 0.61 -30.65
CA LYS A 86 -12.83 -0.67 -30.41
C LYS A 86 -12.20 -1.43 -29.25
N LYS A 87 -13.05 -2.04 -28.42
CA LYS A 87 -12.68 -3.06 -27.42
C LYS A 87 -13.15 -4.41 -27.96
N GLU A 88 -12.26 -5.40 -28.02
CA GLU A 88 -12.52 -6.73 -28.60
C GLU A 88 -12.14 -7.84 -27.60
N GLY A 89 -12.83 -8.97 -27.68
CA GLY A 89 -12.53 -10.16 -26.87
C GLY A 89 -13.19 -10.16 -25.50
N GLU A 90 -12.81 -11.14 -24.69
CA GLU A 90 -13.27 -11.28 -23.31
C GLU A 90 -12.69 -10.16 -22.42
N VAL A 91 -13.31 -9.98 -21.27
CA VAL A 91 -12.82 -9.08 -20.22
C VAL A 91 -11.97 -9.90 -19.26
N GLU A 92 -10.80 -9.38 -18.93
CA GLU A 92 -9.88 -9.99 -17.98
C GLU A 92 -9.82 -9.14 -16.70
N THR A 93 -9.78 -9.80 -15.55
CA THR A 93 -9.57 -9.15 -14.25
C THR A 93 -8.13 -9.40 -13.81
N LEU A 94 -7.34 -8.34 -13.69
CA LEU A 94 -5.99 -8.37 -13.13
C LEU A 94 -5.81 -7.21 -12.16
N GLU A 95 -4.85 -7.32 -11.26
CA GLU A 95 -4.49 -6.22 -10.37
C GLU A 95 -3.87 -5.06 -11.15
N GLU A 96 -4.35 -3.84 -10.88
CA GLU A 96 -3.76 -2.60 -11.36
C GLU A 96 -3.27 -1.78 -10.16
N GLY A 97 -2.09 -1.16 -10.32
CA GLY A 97 -1.59 -0.10 -9.46
C GLY A 97 -1.30 1.15 -10.28
N CYS A 98 -1.07 2.27 -9.60
CA CYS A 98 -0.80 3.56 -10.24
C CYS A 98 0.21 4.37 -9.44
N LEU A 99 1.14 5.06 -10.11
CA LEU A 99 2.07 5.99 -9.48
C LEU A 99 1.35 7.12 -8.71
N SER A 100 0.18 7.53 -9.19
CA SER A 100 -0.65 8.58 -8.57
C SER A 100 -1.55 8.08 -7.42
N VAL A 101 -1.62 6.77 -7.20
CA VAL A 101 -2.33 6.13 -6.07
C VAL A 101 -1.38 5.12 -5.43
N PRO A 102 -0.36 5.60 -4.70
CA PRO A 102 0.73 4.76 -4.26
C PRO A 102 0.24 3.65 -3.31
N ASN A 103 0.95 2.53 -3.30
CA ASN A 103 0.71 1.37 -2.41
C ASN A 103 -0.61 0.61 -2.61
N MET A 104 -1.46 1.03 -3.55
CA MET A 104 -2.76 0.41 -3.80
C MET A 104 -2.76 -0.42 -5.08
N PHE A 105 -3.20 -1.67 -4.95
CA PHE A 105 -3.34 -2.62 -6.03
C PHE A 105 -4.69 -3.31 -5.90
N LEU A 106 -5.55 -3.17 -6.91
CA LEU A 106 -6.90 -3.74 -6.87
C LEU A 106 -7.26 -4.39 -8.21
N PRO A 107 -8.12 -5.44 -8.20
CA PRO A 107 -8.54 -6.13 -9.41
C PRO A 107 -9.43 -5.25 -10.28
N VAL A 108 -9.01 -5.00 -11.52
CA VAL A 108 -9.71 -4.17 -12.50
C VAL A 108 -10.02 -5.00 -13.75
N GLU A 109 -11.26 -4.86 -14.23
CA GLU A 109 -11.71 -5.45 -15.48
C GLU A 109 -11.30 -4.62 -16.69
N ARG A 110 -10.64 -5.24 -17.67
CA ARG A 110 -10.23 -4.61 -18.92
C ARG A 110 -10.51 -5.52 -20.10
N ALA A 111 -10.74 -4.94 -21.26
CA ALA A 111 -10.78 -5.72 -22.50
C ALA A 111 -9.38 -6.25 -22.82
N ILE A 112 -9.25 -7.53 -23.17
CA ILE A 112 -7.96 -8.16 -23.50
C ILE A 112 -7.32 -7.60 -24.77
N LYS A 113 -8.11 -6.96 -25.63
CA LYS A 113 -7.67 -6.41 -26.91
C LYS A 113 -8.35 -5.08 -27.19
N VAL A 114 -7.56 -4.10 -27.60
CA VAL A 114 -8.05 -2.78 -28.01
C VAL A 114 -7.47 -2.36 -29.34
N LYS A 115 -8.27 -1.65 -30.13
CA LYS A 115 -7.81 -0.88 -31.28
C LYS A 115 -7.81 0.59 -30.87
N VAL A 116 -6.67 1.23 -31.04
CA VAL A 116 -6.46 2.65 -30.68
C VAL A 116 -6.02 3.43 -31.91
N ARG A 117 -6.52 4.65 -32.04
CA ARG A 117 -6.03 5.68 -32.95
C ARG A 117 -5.40 6.79 -32.11
N ALA A 118 -4.19 7.21 -32.46
CA ALA A 118 -3.50 8.31 -31.79
C ALA A 118 -2.55 8.99 -32.77
N LYS A 119 -1.88 10.05 -32.30
CA LYS A 119 -0.74 10.68 -32.98
C LYS A 119 0.56 10.37 -32.24
N GLY A 120 1.66 10.24 -32.97
CA GLY A 120 3.01 10.22 -32.40
C GLY A 120 3.51 11.64 -32.08
N LEU A 121 4.69 11.75 -31.46
CA LEU A 121 5.34 13.05 -31.21
C LEU A 121 5.65 13.82 -32.50
N ASP A 122 5.78 13.12 -33.63
CA ASP A 122 5.97 13.72 -34.96
C ASP A 122 4.66 14.27 -35.56
N GLY A 123 3.55 14.19 -34.82
CA GLY A 123 2.23 14.63 -35.26
C GLY A 123 1.53 13.68 -36.24
N LYS A 124 2.17 12.60 -36.67
CA LYS A 124 1.58 11.65 -37.62
C LYS A 124 0.58 10.75 -36.92
N ASN A 125 -0.55 10.53 -37.60
CA ASN A 125 -1.56 9.60 -37.12
C ASN A 125 -1.08 8.16 -37.27
N PHE A 126 -1.35 7.34 -36.26
CA PHE A 126 -1.20 5.90 -36.34
C PHE A 126 -2.42 5.17 -35.79
N LYS A 127 -2.55 3.90 -36.18
CA LYS A 127 -3.51 2.96 -35.61
C LYS A 127 -2.75 1.75 -35.12
N LEU A 128 -3.10 1.26 -33.94
CA LEU A 128 -2.47 0.12 -33.30
C LEU A 128 -3.55 -0.83 -32.78
N THR A 129 -3.28 -2.12 -32.89
CA THR A 129 -4.03 -3.15 -32.16
C THR A 129 -3.13 -3.70 -31.07
N ALA A 130 -3.50 -3.49 -29.81
CA ALA A 130 -2.78 -4.01 -28.66
C ALA A 130 -3.54 -5.19 -28.03
N LYS A 131 -2.80 -6.09 -27.37
CA LYS A 131 -3.33 -7.25 -26.64
C LYS A 131 -2.66 -7.38 -25.26
N GLY A 132 -3.30 -8.11 -24.35
CA GLY A 132 -2.73 -8.44 -23.03
C GLY A 132 -2.35 -7.20 -22.22
N LEU A 133 -1.18 -7.23 -21.58
CA LEU A 133 -0.69 -6.14 -20.74
C LEU A 133 -0.64 -4.79 -21.47
N PHE A 134 -0.26 -4.77 -22.74
CA PHE A 134 -0.21 -3.51 -23.50
C PHE A 134 -1.61 -2.93 -23.77
N ALA A 135 -2.61 -3.79 -24.00
CA ALA A 135 -4.00 -3.34 -24.13
C ALA A 135 -4.54 -2.77 -22.81
N ARG A 136 -4.20 -3.40 -21.68
CA ARG A 136 -4.53 -2.91 -20.34
C ARG A 136 -3.90 -1.56 -20.07
N LEU A 137 -2.60 -1.43 -20.35
CA LEU A 137 -1.86 -0.17 -20.17
C LEU A 137 -2.47 0.98 -20.96
N ILE A 138 -2.77 0.77 -22.25
CA ILE A 138 -3.43 1.80 -23.08
C ILE A 138 -4.78 2.21 -22.49
N GLN A 139 -5.56 1.26 -21.98
CA GLN A 139 -6.84 1.56 -21.32
C GLN A 139 -6.65 2.34 -20.02
N HIS A 140 -5.65 1.98 -19.22
CA HIS A 140 -5.32 2.65 -17.97
C HIS A 140 -4.88 4.10 -18.19
N GLU A 141 -3.91 4.34 -19.09
CA GLU A 141 -3.44 5.69 -19.37
C GLU A 141 -4.50 6.54 -20.08
N THR A 142 -5.32 5.93 -20.95
CA THR A 142 -6.46 6.65 -21.54
C THR A 142 -7.47 7.05 -20.46
N ASP A 143 -7.71 6.23 -19.44
CA ASP A 143 -8.58 6.59 -18.31
C ASP A 143 -8.02 7.80 -17.55
N HIS A 144 -6.72 7.83 -17.26
CA HIS A 144 -6.06 8.97 -16.61
C HIS A 144 -6.27 10.28 -17.37
N LEU A 145 -6.11 10.27 -18.69
CA LEU A 145 -6.35 11.45 -19.53
C LEU A 145 -7.80 11.93 -19.52
N ASN A 146 -8.75 11.07 -19.11
CA ASN A 146 -10.17 11.40 -18.97
C ASN A 146 -10.56 11.69 -17.50
N GLY A 147 -9.60 11.81 -16.57
CA GLY A 147 -9.87 12.05 -15.16
C GLY A 147 -10.43 10.84 -14.42
N ILE A 148 -10.22 9.63 -14.94
CA ILE A 148 -10.71 8.37 -14.36
C ILE A 148 -9.52 7.63 -13.78
N LEU A 149 -9.60 7.28 -12.49
CA LEU A 149 -8.63 6.40 -11.84
C LEU A 149 -9.08 4.95 -11.90
N PHE A 150 -8.13 4.02 -11.77
CA PHE A 150 -8.46 2.59 -11.70
C PHE A 150 -9.41 2.27 -10.54
N THR A 151 -9.32 2.99 -9.41
CA THR A 151 -10.25 2.88 -8.28
C THR A 151 -11.68 3.26 -8.65
N ASP A 152 -11.88 4.14 -9.65
CA ASP A 152 -13.20 4.48 -10.17
C ASP A 152 -13.80 3.31 -10.96
N ARG A 153 -12.99 2.53 -11.67
CA ARG A 153 -13.46 1.29 -12.33
C ARG A 153 -13.89 0.25 -11.31
N VAL A 154 -13.12 0.08 -10.23
CA VAL A 154 -13.47 -0.84 -9.14
C VAL A 154 -14.78 -0.42 -8.47
N ARG A 155 -14.94 0.87 -8.12
CA ARG A 155 -16.17 1.36 -7.48
C ARG A 155 -17.39 1.29 -8.40
N GLU A 156 -17.23 1.56 -9.70
CA GLU A 156 -18.32 1.50 -10.68
C GLU A 156 -18.86 0.07 -10.79
N LYS A 157 -17.98 -0.92 -10.85
CA LYS A 157 -18.36 -2.34 -10.82
C LYS A 157 -19.05 -2.70 -9.50
N LEU A 158 -18.46 -2.29 -8.37
CA LEU A 158 -18.97 -2.62 -7.04
C LEU A 158 -20.36 -2.04 -6.79
N PHE A 159 -20.53 -0.73 -6.97
CA PHE A 159 -21.80 -0.04 -6.76
C PHE A 159 -22.80 -0.24 -7.90
N GLY A 160 -22.34 -0.62 -9.10
CA GLY A 160 -23.24 -1.08 -10.16
C GLY A 160 -23.94 -2.39 -9.77
N LYS A 161 -23.22 -3.29 -9.08
CA LYS A 161 -23.77 -4.56 -8.58
C LYS A 161 -24.51 -4.42 -7.25
N PHE A 162 -24.03 -3.55 -6.36
CA PHE A 162 -24.55 -3.33 -5.01
C PHE A 162 -24.69 -1.82 -4.71
N PRO A 163 -25.65 -1.12 -5.32
CA PRO A 163 -25.79 0.33 -5.23
C PRO A 163 -26.06 0.84 -3.81
N GLU A 164 -26.66 0.01 -2.96
CA GLU A 164 -26.94 0.32 -1.57
C GLU A 164 -25.67 0.58 -0.74
N LEU A 165 -24.54 -0.01 -1.12
CA LEU A 165 -23.28 0.13 -0.39
C LEU A 165 -22.75 1.56 -0.38
N LYS A 166 -23.05 2.33 -1.43
CA LYS A 166 -22.65 3.74 -1.54
C LYS A 166 -23.18 4.61 -0.39
N ASN A 167 -24.32 4.22 0.17
CA ASN A 167 -25.02 4.99 1.19
C ASN A 167 -24.69 4.57 2.63
N LEU A 168 -23.89 3.52 2.81
CA LEU A 168 -23.49 3.05 4.14
C LEU A 168 -22.70 4.12 4.88
N LYS A 169 -23.22 4.55 6.03
CA LYS A 169 -22.56 5.50 6.91
C LYS A 169 -21.51 4.78 7.73
N ILE A 170 -20.24 5.01 7.39
CA ILE A 170 -19.11 4.33 8.02
C ILE A 170 -18.42 5.28 8.99
N ILE A 171 -18.19 4.80 10.21
CA ILE A 171 -17.17 5.35 11.11
C ILE A 171 -15.92 4.49 10.96
N PHE A 172 -14.81 5.10 10.58
CA PHE A 172 -13.52 4.44 10.50
C PHE A 172 -12.70 4.76 11.76
N ILE A 173 -12.07 3.75 12.36
CA ILE A 173 -11.27 3.89 13.57
C ILE A 173 -9.90 3.25 13.34
N GLY A 174 -8.83 4.03 13.49
CA GLY A 174 -7.48 3.52 13.32
C GLY A 174 -6.41 4.57 13.56
N THR A 175 -5.14 4.17 13.60
CA THR A 175 -4.03 5.10 13.88
C THR A 175 -2.78 4.86 13.04
N GLY A 176 -2.31 3.62 12.94
CA GLY A 176 -1.05 3.33 12.25
C GLY A 176 -1.19 3.14 10.73
N ASP A 177 -0.05 2.94 10.07
CA ASP A 177 0.07 2.84 8.61
C ASP A 177 -0.85 1.78 7.98
N PHE A 178 -1.12 0.68 8.68
CA PHE A 178 -1.96 -0.38 8.13
C PHE A 178 -3.42 0.08 8.02
N ALA A 179 -3.91 0.79 9.04
CA ALA A 179 -5.24 1.40 8.99
C ALA A 179 -5.32 2.53 7.97
N ASP A 180 -4.27 3.32 7.83
CA ASP A 180 -4.18 4.40 6.85
C ASP A 180 -4.40 3.91 5.41
N LEU A 181 -3.68 2.87 5.00
CA LEU A 181 -3.83 2.27 3.66
C LEU A 181 -5.27 1.78 3.40
N ILE A 182 -5.94 1.26 4.44
CA ILE A 182 -7.34 0.81 4.33
C ILE A 182 -8.29 2.01 4.26
N LEU A 183 -8.07 3.05 5.06
CA LEU A 183 -8.87 4.29 5.03
C LEU A 183 -8.79 4.93 3.65
N GLU A 184 -7.59 5.15 3.13
CA GLU A 184 -7.37 5.72 1.79
C GLU A 184 -8.11 4.91 0.72
N GLY A 185 -7.97 3.58 0.75
CA GLY A 185 -8.70 2.66 -0.15
C GLY A 185 -10.20 2.82 -0.08
N LEU A 186 -10.78 2.85 1.12
CA LEU A 186 -12.22 3.04 1.28
C LEU A 186 -12.69 4.40 0.74
N ILE A 187 -11.91 5.46 0.95
CA ILE A 187 -12.22 6.80 0.43
C ILE A 187 -12.18 6.82 -1.10
N LEU A 188 -11.12 6.26 -1.71
CA LEU A 188 -10.93 6.24 -3.16
C LEU A 188 -11.93 5.33 -3.88
N LEU A 189 -12.39 4.27 -3.22
CA LEU A 189 -13.51 3.44 -3.67
C LEU A 189 -14.88 4.13 -3.49
N GLY A 190 -14.92 5.34 -2.93
CA GLY A 190 -16.14 6.14 -2.84
C GLY A 190 -17.10 5.72 -1.72
N PHE A 191 -16.64 4.97 -0.72
CA PHE A 191 -17.44 4.69 0.47
C PHE A 191 -17.68 5.95 1.30
N ASN A 192 -18.86 6.03 1.93
CA ASN A 192 -19.24 7.17 2.75
C ASN A 192 -18.63 7.08 4.17
N ILE A 193 -17.35 7.48 4.27
CA ILE A 193 -16.66 7.68 5.55
C ILE A 193 -17.17 8.99 6.19
N GLN A 194 -18.12 8.87 7.11
CA GLN A 194 -18.78 10.00 7.78
C GLN A 194 -17.91 10.62 8.88
N LEU A 195 -17.10 9.78 9.54
CA LEU A 195 -16.21 10.18 10.63
C LEU A 195 -15.00 9.25 10.66
N VAL A 196 -13.82 9.83 10.84
CA VAL A 196 -12.57 9.13 11.20
C VAL A 196 -12.29 9.38 12.67
N ILE A 197 -11.95 8.33 13.42
CA ILE A 197 -11.47 8.43 14.80
C ILE A 197 -10.05 7.89 14.85
N THR A 198 -9.13 8.66 15.41
CA THR A 198 -7.73 8.27 15.57
C THR A 198 -7.21 8.65 16.96
N GLU A 199 -6.10 8.06 17.39
CA GLU A 199 -5.41 8.51 18.60
C GLU A 199 -4.91 9.93 18.43
N LYS A 200 -4.80 10.68 19.53
CA LYS A 200 -4.14 11.99 19.46
C LYS A 200 -2.68 11.87 19.00
N PRO A 201 -2.22 12.79 18.14
CA PRO A 201 -0.81 12.96 17.82
C PRO A 201 0.05 13.00 19.09
N LYS A 202 1.13 12.21 19.11
CA LYS A 202 2.09 12.15 20.21
C LYS A 202 3.45 12.67 19.73
N PRO A 203 4.24 13.35 20.58
CA PRO A 203 5.57 13.80 20.21
C PRO A 203 6.45 12.63 19.73
N SER A 204 7.06 12.77 18.56
CA SER A 204 7.90 11.73 17.97
C SER A 204 9.21 12.29 17.39
N GLY A 205 10.16 11.41 17.09
CA GLY A 205 11.49 11.80 16.60
C GLY A 205 12.42 12.38 17.69
N ARG A 206 13.63 12.80 17.30
CA ARG A 206 14.64 13.38 18.22
C ARG A 206 14.23 14.77 18.71
N GLU A 207 13.56 15.55 17.86
CA GLU A 207 13.11 16.91 18.14
C GLU A 207 11.74 16.97 18.84
N LYS A 208 11.10 15.82 19.09
CA LYS A 208 9.76 15.70 19.71
C LYS A 208 8.70 16.56 19.02
N ILE A 209 8.75 16.62 17.69
CA ILE A 209 7.73 17.30 16.89
C ILE A 209 6.42 16.51 17.02
N ILE A 210 5.32 17.24 17.26
CA ILE A 210 3.97 16.68 17.21
C ILE A 210 3.57 16.71 15.73
N ALA A 211 3.59 15.54 15.12
CA ALA A 211 3.07 15.31 13.78
C ALA A 211 1.83 14.44 13.88
N ASP A 212 0.91 14.62 12.94
CA ASP A 212 -0.26 13.77 12.84
C ASP A 212 0.15 12.31 12.67
N ASN A 213 -0.69 11.39 13.15
CA ASN A 213 -0.52 9.98 12.80
C ASN A 213 -1.01 9.74 11.35
N PRO A 214 -0.58 8.64 10.71
CA PRO A 214 -0.92 8.34 9.31
C PRO A 214 -2.41 8.51 8.97
N VAL A 215 -3.30 7.93 9.79
CA VAL A 215 -4.76 8.05 9.60
C VAL A 215 -5.24 9.50 9.70
N GLY A 216 -4.69 10.27 10.64
CA GLY A 216 -4.98 11.70 10.79
C GLY A 216 -4.54 12.53 9.58
N GLU A 217 -3.34 12.26 9.05
CA GLU A 217 -2.80 12.92 7.85
C GLU A 217 -3.71 12.67 6.65
N THR A 218 -4.02 11.41 6.36
CA THR A 218 -4.91 11.04 5.24
C THR A 218 -6.30 11.61 5.40
N ALA A 219 -6.88 11.54 6.61
CA ALA A 219 -8.21 12.11 6.82
C ALA A 219 -8.23 13.63 6.57
N LYS A 220 -7.19 14.37 6.97
CA LYS A 220 -7.06 15.82 6.67
C LYS A 220 -6.86 16.05 5.18
N LEU A 221 -5.98 15.28 4.53
CA LEU A 221 -5.68 15.36 3.10
C LEU A 221 -6.95 15.18 2.25
N PHE A 222 -7.83 14.25 2.62
CA PHE A 222 -9.10 13.99 1.93
C PHE A 222 -10.30 14.78 2.48
N GLY A 223 -10.08 15.73 3.39
CA GLY A 223 -11.13 16.60 3.93
C GLY A 223 -12.22 15.86 4.73
N LYS A 224 -11.87 14.76 5.41
CA LYS A 224 -12.78 13.99 6.25
C LYS A 224 -12.95 14.63 7.63
N LYS A 225 -14.10 14.38 8.27
CA LYS A 225 -14.33 14.76 9.67
C LYS A 225 -13.50 13.84 10.56
N ILE A 226 -12.82 14.41 11.55
CA ILE A 226 -11.90 13.68 12.43
C ILE A 226 -12.25 13.95 13.89
N ILE A 227 -12.16 12.92 14.72
CA ILE A 227 -12.03 13.05 16.17
C ILE A 227 -10.72 12.39 16.59
N GLU A 228 -9.83 13.18 17.17
CA GLU A 228 -8.62 12.68 17.82
C GLU A 228 -8.91 12.45 19.31
N THR A 229 -8.57 11.28 19.85
CA THR A 229 -8.88 10.94 21.24
C THR A 229 -7.75 10.22 21.97
N ASP A 230 -7.63 10.46 23.27
CA ASP A 230 -6.81 9.64 24.17
C ASP A 230 -7.64 8.51 24.80
N ASP A 231 -8.96 8.64 24.83
CA ASP A 231 -9.89 7.67 25.40
C ASP A 231 -11.15 7.54 24.54
N ILE A 232 -11.24 6.43 23.80
CA ILE A 232 -12.40 6.09 22.96
C ILE A 232 -13.68 5.94 23.79
N SER A 233 -13.56 5.56 25.07
CA SER A 233 -14.70 5.28 25.94
C SER A 233 -15.54 6.53 26.20
N SER A 234 -14.90 7.70 26.22
CA SER A 234 -15.53 9.01 26.40
C SER A 234 -16.34 9.50 25.20
N LEU A 235 -16.21 8.86 24.02
CA LEU A 235 -16.80 9.39 22.78
C LEU A 235 -18.25 8.97 22.55
N GLY A 236 -18.80 8.04 23.34
CA GLY A 236 -20.10 7.43 23.06
C GLY A 236 -21.23 8.45 22.83
N SER A 237 -21.36 9.45 23.70
CA SER A 237 -22.38 10.50 23.55
C SER A 237 -22.17 11.35 22.30
N LYS A 238 -20.92 11.70 21.97
CA LYS A 238 -20.57 12.53 20.81
C LYS A 238 -20.89 11.88 19.48
N ILE A 239 -20.76 10.55 19.38
CA ILE A 239 -20.94 9.83 18.12
C ILE A 239 -22.29 9.11 18.00
N SER A 240 -23.04 8.98 19.10
CA SER A 240 -24.36 8.30 19.14
C SER A 240 -25.36 8.81 18.09
N ASN A 241 -25.39 10.12 17.85
CA ASN A 241 -26.33 10.76 16.92
C ASN A 241 -25.97 10.58 15.44
N LEU A 242 -24.79 10.04 15.11
CA LEU A 242 -24.35 9.88 13.73
C LEU A 242 -25.15 8.82 12.96
N LYS A 243 -25.81 7.90 13.68
CA LYS A 243 -26.59 6.78 13.11
C LYS A 243 -25.79 6.03 12.04
N SER A 244 -24.62 5.52 12.43
CA SER A 244 -23.76 4.75 11.53
C SER A 244 -24.38 3.40 11.17
N ASP A 245 -24.08 2.92 9.98
CA ASP A 245 -24.42 1.57 9.55
C ASP A 245 -23.30 0.59 9.93
N LEU A 246 -22.05 1.05 9.85
CA LEU A 246 -20.86 0.25 10.12
C LEU A 246 -19.83 1.03 10.96
N ILE A 247 -19.12 0.28 11.80
CA ILE A 247 -17.83 0.70 12.34
C ILE A 247 -16.78 -0.23 11.74
N ILE A 248 -15.75 0.34 11.13
CA ILE A 248 -14.58 -0.41 10.64
C ILE A 248 -13.38 0.03 11.48
N LEU A 249 -12.80 -0.92 12.20
CA LEU A 249 -11.59 -0.72 12.99
C LEU A 249 -10.40 -1.43 12.35
N SER A 250 -9.25 -0.78 12.37
CA SER A 250 -7.95 -1.37 12.05
C SER A 250 -6.88 -0.64 12.85
N ASP A 251 -5.87 -1.36 13.35
CA ASP A 251 -4.67 -0.79 13.99
C ASP A 251 -4.96 0.37 14.97
N PHE A 252 -5.81 0.09 15.96
CA PHE A 252 -6.22 1.03 17.01
C PHE A 252 -5.94 0.44 18.39
N GLY A 253 -5.18 1.16 19.22
CA GLY A 253 -4.60 0.64 20.46
C GLY A 253 -5.56 0.49 21.65
N GLN A 254 -6.85 0.82 21.49
CA GLN A 254 -7.82 0.86 22.58
C GLN A 254 -8.99 -0.11 22.37
N ILE A 255 -9.47 -0.69 23.47
CA ILE A 255 -10.64 -1.57 23.46
C ILE A 255 -11.90 -0.72 23.36
N LEU A 256 -12.74 -1.01 22.36
CA LEU A 256 -14.02 -0.34 22.21
C LEU A 256 -15.01 -0.82 23.28
N PRO A 257 -15.66 0.11 24.02
CA PRO A 257 -16.70 -0.27 24.97
C PRO A 257 -17.93 -0.83 24.25
N GLY A 258 -18.67 -1.69 24.95
CA GLY A 258 -19.89 -2.29 24.40
C GLY A 258 -20.95 -1.28 23.97
N SER A 259 -20.96 -0.06 24.56
CA SER A 259 -21.84 1.03 24.16
C SER A 259 -21.56 1.51 22.74
N ILE A 260 -20.30 1.56 22.31
CA ILE A 260 -19.90 1.95 20.95
C ILE A 260 -20.08 0.78 19.98
N LEU A 261 -19.72 -0.44 20.38
CA LEU A 261 -19.83 -1.64 19.54
C LEU A 261 -21.27 -1.95 19.09
N LYS A 262 -22.27 -1.50 19.86
CA LYS A 262 -23.70 -1.70 19.56
C LYS A 262 -24.33 -0.56 18.75
N MET A 263 -23.61 0.52 18.48
CA MET A 263 -24.13 1.67 17.71
C MET A 263 -24.43 1.36 16.24
N PRO A 264 -23.54 0.68 15.48
CA PRO A 264 -23.77 0.51 14.05
C PRO A 264 -24.97 -0.40 13.81
N LYS A 265 -25.82 -0.03 12.86
CA LYS A 265 -27.01 -0.80 12.48
C LYS A 265 -26.68 -2.22 12.00
N ILE A 266 -25.56 -2.40 11.31
CA ILE A 266 -25.18 -3.66 10.66
C ILE A 266 -24.14 -4.38 11.51
N ALA A 267 -22.95 -3.79 11.67
CA ALA A 267 -21.85 -4.43 12.39
C ALA A 267 -20.75 -3.44 12.79
N ALA A 268 -20.05 -3.77 13.88
CA ALA A 268 -18.70 -3.29 14.15
C ALA A 268 -17.72 -4.40 13.79
N ILE A 269 -16.76 -4.12 12.91
CA ILE A 269 -15.78 -5.10 12.42
C ILE A 269 -14.35 -4.61 12.68
N ASN A 270 -13.44 -5.54 12.93
CA ASN A 270 -12.00 -5.30 13.01
C ASN A 270 -11.28 -6.03 11.87
N ILE A 271 -10.32 -5.36 11.24
CA ILE A 271 -9.45 -5.92 10.21
C ILE A 271 -8.10 -6.21 10.85
N HIS A 272 -7.78 -7.50 11.00
CA HIS A 272 -6.60 -7.96 11.70
C HIS A 272 -5.62 -8.63 10.72
N PRO A 273 -4.35 -8.18 10.61
CA PRO A 273 -3.39 -8.72 9.65
C PRO A 273 -2.71 -10.01 10.13
N SER A 274 -3.51 -11.00 10.51
CA SER A 274 -3.08 -12.40 10.67
C SER A 274 -4.21 -13.38 10.33
N LEU A 275 -3.85 -14.66 10.25
CA LEU A 275 -4.79 -15.78 10.27
C LEU A 275 -5.19 -16.10 11.72
N LEU A 276 -6.20 -15.39 12.23
CA LEU A 276 -6.76 -15.65 13.55
C LEU A 276 -7.28 -17.09 13.65
N PRO A 277 -7.12 -17.76 14.80
CA PRO A 277 -6.74 -17.22 16.12
C PRO A 277 -5.25 -17.00 16.39
N LYS A 278 -4.35 -17.33 15.45
CA LYS A 278 -2.92 -17.05 15.63
C LYS A 278 -2.65 -15.55 15.60
N TYR A 279 -1.66 -15.12 16.38
CA TYR A 279 -1.11 -13.76 16.37
C TYR A 279 -2.11 -12.66 16.73
N ARG A 280 -2.93 -12.86 17.77
CA ARG A 280 -3.72 -11.77 18.36
C ARG A 280 -2.80 -10.67 18.90
N GLY A 281 -3.23 -9.41 18.87
CA GLY A 281 -2.50 -8.29 19.48
C GLY A 281 -1.77 -7.39 18.47
N PRO A 282 -0.80 -6.59 18.94
CA PRO A 282 -0.38 -5.36 18.26
C PRO A 282 0.66 -5.51 17.15
N SER A 283 1.31 -6.67 16.96
CA SER A 283 2.40 -6.81 15.97
C SER A 283 2.37 -8.10 15.14
N PRO A 284 1.21 -8.51 14.58
CA PRO A 284 1.07 -9.77 13.86
C PRO A 284 1.97 -9.88 12.62
N ILE A 285 2.11 -8.81 11.83
CA ILE A 285 2.93 -8.81 10.61
C ILE A 285 4.39 -9.10 10.96
N GLN A 286 4.95 -8.35 11.91
CA GLN A 286 6.33 -8.52 12.34
C GLN A 286 6.54 -9.88 13.00
N THR A 287 5.61 -10.32 13.85
CA THR A 287 5.73 -11.60 14.55
C THR A 287 5.70 -12.79 13.59
N ALA A 288 4.86 -12.73 12.54
CA ALA A 288 4.83 -13.78 11.52
C ALA A 288 6.20 -13.89 10.79
N ILE A 289 6.79 -12.76 10.41
CA ILE A 289 8.12 -12.75 9.78
C ILE A 289 9.20 -13.25 10.75
N LEU A 290 9.19 -12.77 12.01
CA LEU A 290 10.15 -13.21 13.03
C LEU A 290 10.13 -14.73 13.24
N ASN A 291 8.93 -15.32 13.25
CA ASN A 291 8.74 -16.76 13.42
C ASN A 291 9.04 -17.57 12.15
N GLY A 292 9.39 -16.92 11.04
CA GLY A 292 9.69 -17.61 9.78
C GLY A 292 8.49 -18.24 9.12
N GLU A 293 7.29 -17.71 9.36
CA GLU A 293 6.07 -18.20 8.73
C GLU A 293 6.20 -18.10 7.21
N LYS A 294 5.68 -19.12 6.51
CA LYS A 294 5.61 -19.13 5.03
C LYS A 294 4.32 -18.51 4.52
N GLU A 295 3.31 -18.46 5.37
CA GLU A 295 2.03 -17.85 5.08
C GLU A 295 1.57 -16.97 6.24
N THR A 296 0.81 -15.94 5.91
CA THR A 296 0.01 -15.16 6.86
C THR A 296 -1.29 -14.80 6.15
N GLY A 297 -2.01 -13.80 6.63
CA GLY A 297 -3.23 -13.36 5.97
C GLY A 297 -3.93 -12.25 6.70
N VAL A 298 -5.18 -12.04 6.32
CA VAL A 298 -6.07 -11.08 6.96
C VAL A 298 -7.28 -11.83 7.50
N SER A 299 -7.70 -11.47 8.71
CA SER A 299 -8.97 -11.87 9.29
C SER A 299 -9.83 -10.64 9.52
N ILE A 300 -11.03 -10.61 8.95
CA ILE A 300 -12.05 -9.63 9.29
C ILE A 300 -12.98 -10.30 10.30
N ILE A 301 -13.04 -9.74 11.51
CA ILE A 301 -13.84 -10.29 12.60
C ILE A 301 -14.97 -9.33 12.97
N LYS A 302 -16.09 -9.87 13.46
CA LYS A 302 -17.06 -9.08 14.20
C LYS A 302 -16.46 -8.71 15.55
N MET A 303 -16.55 -7.45 15.94
CA MET A 303 -15.95 -7.01 17.20
C MET A 303 -16.75 -7.47 18.41
N VAL A 304 -16.02 -7.81 19.47
CA VAL A 304 -16.54 -8.01 20.83
C VAL A 304 -15.70 -7.17 21.80
N PRO A 305 -16.13 -6.93 23.06
CA PRO A 305 -15.35 -6.20 24.07
C PRO A 305 -14.07 -6.92 24.56
N LYS A 306 -13.35 -7.61 23.67
CA LYS A 306 -12.09 -8.32 23.91
C LYS A 306 -11.24 -8.25 22.64
N ILE A 307 -9.93 -8.09 22.81
CA ILE A 307 -8.95 -7.98 21.72
C ILE A 307 -9.01 -9.24 20.84
N ASP A 308 -9.24 -9.03 19.54
CA ASP A 308 -9.14 -10.01 18.45
C ASP A 308 -9.86 -11.35 18.66
N LYS A 309 -10.91 -11.37 19.48
CA LYS A 309 -11.58 -12.60 19.92
C LYS A 309 -12.92 -12.89 19.25
N GLY A 310 -13.49 -11.91 18.56
CA GLY A 310 -14.81 -12.07 17.96
C GLY A 310 -14.82 -13.07 16.80
N PRO A 311 -16.00 -13.53 16.36
CA PRO A 311 -16.11 -14.50 15.29
C PRO A 311 -15.57 -13.93 13.98
N ILE A 312 -14.93 -14.81 13.20
CA ILE A 312 -14.38 -14.51 11.88
C ILE A 312 -15.55 -14.41 10.88
N LEU A 313 -15.58 -13.30 10.13
CA LEU A 313 -16.53 -13.03 9.05
C LEU A 313 -15.94 -13.35 7.68
N ALA A 314 -14.64 -13.11 7.52
CA ALA A 314 -13.86 -13.46 6.34
C ALA A 314 -12.40 -13.65 6.74
N GLN A 315 -11.71 -14.59 6.11
CA GLN A 315 -10.28 -14.83 6.31
C GLN A 315 -9.67 -15.30 5.00
N GLU A 316 -8.55 -14.70 4.62
CA GLU A 316 -7.81 -15.06 3.40
C GLU A 316 -6.30 -15.08 3.71
N ALA A 317 -5.61 -16.08 3.16
CA ALA A 317 -4.18 -16.28 3.35
C ALA A 317 -3.38 -15.79 2.15
N ILE A 318 -2.15 -15.34 2.39
CA ILE A 318 -1.15 -15.03 1.38
C ILE A 318 0.21 -15.60 1.79
N GLU A 319 1.01 -15.95 0.80
CA GLU A 319 2.41 -16.32 0.98
C GLU A 319 3.24 -15.11 1.43
N ILE A 320 4.14 -15.33 2.39
CA ILE A 320 5.23 -14.41 2.73
C ILE A 320 6.40 -14.73 1.80
N TRP A 321 6.71 -13.82 0.88
CA TRP A 321 7.81 -14.04 -0.07
C TRP A 321 9.17 -13.94 0.62
N GLU A 322 10.19 -14.56 0.04
CA GLU A 322 11.55 -14.58 0.64
C GLU A 322 12.10 -13.17 0.92
N ASN A 323 11.83 -12.23 0.02
CA ASN A 323 12.27 -10.84 0.14
C ASN A 323 11.24 -9.92 0.82
N ASP A 324 10.13 -10.45 1.34
CA ASP A 324 9.17 -9.62 2.06
C ASP A 324 9.75 -9.13 3.38
N ASN A 325 9.59 -7.82 3.59
CA ASN A 325 9.77 -7.18 4.87
C ASN A 325 8.41 -6.73 5.43
N ALA A 326 8.39 -6.27 6.69
CA ALA A 326 7.13 -5.88 7.32
C ALA A 326 6.41 -4.76 6.55
N ASN A 327 7.13 -3.88 5.84
CA ASN A 327 6.53 -2.83 5.04
C ASN A 327 5.92 -3.33 3.74
N SER A 328 6.61 -4.19 2.97
CA SER A 328 6.06 -4.76 1.74
C SER A 328 4.86 -5.66 2.04
N LEU A 329 4.98 -6.52 3.06
CA LEU A 329 3.92 -7.41 3.49
C LEU A 329 2.69 -6.64 4.00
N LYS A 330 2.89 -5.55 4.75
CA LYS A 330 1.80 -4.64 5.17
C LYS A 330 1.00 -4.11 3.99
N LYS A 331 1.66 -3.67 2.92
CA LYS A 331 0.98 -3.18 1.70
C LYS A 331 0.20 -4.29 1.01
N ARG A 332 0.76 -5.50 0.90
CA ARG A 332 0.05 -6.66 0.33
C ARG A 332 -1.19 -7.02 1.16
N LEU A 333 -1.06 -7.07 2.49
CA LEU A 333 -2.16 -7.34 3.40
C LEU A 333 -3.23 -6.24 3.40
N SER A 334 -2.88 -4.97 3.22
CA SER A 334 -3.88 -3.89 3.13
C SER A 334 -4.69 -3.98 1.83
N ASN A 335 -4.04 -4.32 0.71
CA ASN A 335 -4.72 -4.57 -0.56
C ASN A 335 -5.66 -5.78 -0.46
N LEU A 336 -5.19 -6.89 0.14
CA LEU A 336 -6.04 -8.04 0.44
C LEU A 336 -7.24 -7.64 1.30
N SER A 337 -7.03 -6.82 2.33
CA SER A 337 -8.11 -6.32 3.21
C SER A 337 -9.18 -5.56 2.43
N LEU A 338 -8.80 -4.68 1.50
CA LEU A 338 -9.73 -3.95 0.65
C LEU A 338 -10.53 -4.89 -0.26
N GLN A 339 -9.86 -5.87 -0.88
CA GLN A 339 -10.53 -6.89 -1.71
C GLN A 339 -11.54 -7.70 -0.88
N MET A 340 -11.13 -8.20 0.29
CA MET A 340 -12.01 -8.90 1.22
C MET A 340 -13.22 -8.06 1.65
N LEU A 341 -13.02 -6.76 1.91
CA LEU A 341 -14.12 -5.85 2.25
C LEU A 341 -15.12 -5.71 1.09
N THR A 342 -14.66 -5.59 -0.16
CA THR A 342 -15.58 -5.52 -1.32
C THR A 342 -16.45 -6.77 -1.48
N ASN A 343 -15.97 -7.92 -1.01
CA ASN A 343 -16.71 -9.18 -1.00
C ASN A 343 -17.62 -9.36 0.23
N LEU A 344 -17.17 -8.88 1.40
CA LEU A 344 -17.86 -9.05 2.68
C LEU A 344 -18.99 -8.05 2.89
N LEU A 345 -18.79 -6.77 2.54
CA LEU A 345 -19.77 -5.72 2.78
C LEU A 345 -21.15 -5.98 2.14
N PRO A 346 -21.26 -6.50 0.89
CA PRO A 346 -22.55 -6.93 0.33
C PRO A 346 -23.24 -8.00 1.19
N LYS A 347 -22.48 -8.98 1.70
CA LYS A 347 -23.03 -10.07 2.52
C LYS A 347 -23.51 -9.54 3.87
N LEU A 348 -22.76 -8.65 4.50
CA LEU A 348 -23.15 -8.00 5.76
C LEU A 348 -24.42 -7.16 5.58
N GLN A 349 -24.47 -6.33 4.54
CA GLN A 349 -25.63 -5.50 4.23
C GLN A 349 -26.91 -6.32 4.00
N GLN A 350 -26.77 -7.50 3.41
CA GLN A 350 -27.90 -8.42 3.16
C GLN A 350 -28.22 -9.34 4.35
N GLY A 351 -27.47 -9.27 5.46
CA GLY A 351 -27.64 -10.18 6.60
C GLY A 351 -27.24 -11.64 6.29
N LYS A 352 -26.39 -11.86 5.29
CA LYS A 352 -25.95 -13.19 4.80
C LYS A 352 -24.49 -13.53 5.14
N ALA A 353 -23.81 -12.69 5.93
CA ALA A 353 -22.45 -12.98 6.36
C ALA A 353 -22.44 -14.16 7.34
N THR A 354 -21.55 -15.12 7.12
CA THR A 354 -21.34 -16.26 8.01
C THR A 354 -20.34 -15.92 9.11
N GLU A 355 -20.62 -16.34 10.34
CA GLU A 355 -19.76 -16.13 11.51
C GLU A 355 -19.10 -17.46 11.92
N THR A 356 -17.77 -17.50 11.96
CA THR A 356 -17.00 -18.68 12.41
C THR A 356 -16.33 -18.38 13.75
N ASN A 357 -16.62 -19.17 14.77
CA ASN A 357 -15.95 -19.02 16.07
C ASN A 357 -14.49 -19.46 15.98
N GLN A 358 -13.62 -18.68 16.62
CA GLN A 358 -12.19 -19.00 16.68
C GLN A 358 -11.92 -20.19 17.61
N ASP A 359 -11.10 -21.14 17.15
CA ASP A 359 -10.62 -22.25 17.99
C ASP A 359 -9.69 -21.72 19.10
N LYS A 360 -10.04 -21.98 20.35
CA LYS A 360 -9.26 -21.54 21.50
C LYS A 360 -7.91 -22.26 21.61
N SER A 361 -7.78 -23.47 21.06
CA SER A 361 -6.56 -24.28 21.14
C SER A 361 -5.41 -23.71 20.30
N GLN A 362 -5.74 -22.93 19.25
CA GLN A 362 -4.80 -22.38 18.27
C GLN A 362 -4.42 -20.91 18.55
N VAL A 363 -4.85 -20.36 19.69
CA VAL A 363 -4.60 -18.94 20.02
C VAL A 363 -3.13 -18.73 20.36
N THR A 364 -2.50 -17.82 19.62
CA THR A 364 -1.19 -17.26 19.97
C THR A 364 -1.29 -15.73 20.07
N PHE A 365 -0.38 -15.12 20.82
CA PHE A 365 -0.36 -13.68 21.07
C PHE A 365 0.94 -13.06 20.58
N THR A 366 0.82 -11.84 20.11
CA THR A 366 1.93 -10.94 19.81
C THR A 366 2.10 -9.96 20.96
N ARG A 367 3.24 -9.29 20.99
CA ARG A 367 3.53 -8.23 21.98
C ARG A 367 3.84 -6.92 21.27
N LYS A 368 3.69 -5.80 21.98
CA LYS A 368 4.11 -4.51 21.46
C LYS A 368 5.64 -4.51 21.28
N LEU A 369 6.10 -4.17 20.08
CA LEU A 369 7.52 -3.96 19.83
C LEU A 369 7.97 -2.62 20.40
N THR A 370 9.24 -2.53 20.77
CA THR A 370 9.88 -1.31 21.25
C THR A 370 11.25 -1.14 20.60
N LYS A 371 11.88 0.03 20.79
CA LYS A 371 13.24 0.27 20.30
C LYS A 371 14.31 -0.63 20.94
N THR A 372 14.03 -1.23 22.10
CA THR A 372 14.98 -2.15 22.76
C THR A 372 15.00 -3.52 22.10
N ASP A 373 13.99 -3.85 21.30
CA ASP A 373 13.95 -5.09 20.52
C ASP A 373 14.93 -5.05 19.33
N SER A 374 15.38 -3.86 18.93
CA SER A 374 16.08 -3.64 17.67
C SER A 374 17.52 -4.15 17.61
N GLU A 375 18.18 -4.44 18.72
CA GLU A 375 19.59 -4.86 18.70
C GLU A 375 19.73 -6.28 18.15
N ILE A 376 20.67 -6.48 17.23
CA ILE A 376 20.94 -7.79 16.64
C ILE A 376 21.78 -8.61 17.63
N ASN A 377 21.23 -9.75 18.05
CA ASN A 377 22.02 -10.78 18.70
C ASN A 377 22.72 -11.65 17.66
N TRP A 378 24.00 -11.37 17.42
CA TRP A 378 24.85 -12.10 16.46
C TRP A 378 25.17 -13.55 16.84
N GLN A 379 24.71 -14.03 18.00
CA GLN A 379 24.78 -15.46 18.35
C GLN A 379 23.63 -16.28 17.76
N LYS A 380 22.60 -15.63 17.21
CA LYS A 380 21.51 -16.31 16.50
C LYS A 380 21.95 -16.79 15.12
N SER A 381 21.17 -17.69 14.54
CA SER A 381 21.41 -18.14 13.16
C SER A 381 21.24 -17.00 12.14
N SER A 382 21.91 -17.10 10.99
CA SER A 382 21.78 -16.12 9.91
C SER A 382 20.32 -15.95 9.46
N THR A 383 19.54 -17.03 9.44
CA THR A 383 18.10 -17.00 9.13
C THR A 383 17.29 -16.20 10.16
N GLU A 384 17.51 -16.39 11.46
CA GLU A 384 16.82 -15.61 12.49
C GLU A 384 17.19 -14.11 12.43
N ILE A 385 18.43 -13.79 12.09
CA ILE A 385 18.89 -12.40 11.94
C ILE A 385 18.25 -11.77 10.69
N ASP A 386 18.22 -12.49 9.57
CA ASP A 386 17.51 -12.06 8.36
C ASP A 386 16.02 -11.77 8.66
N HIS A 387 15.33 -12.69 9.34
CA HIS A 387 13.95 -12.50 9.77
C HIS A 387 13.79 -11.24 10.61
N GLN A 388 14.70 -11.00 11.57
CA GLN A 388 14.69 -9.79 12.40
C GLN A 388 14.87 -8.52 11.56
N ILE A 389 15.82 -8.50 10.62
CA ILE A 389 16.06 -7.35 9.73
C ILE A 389 14.81 -7.04 8.91
N ARG A 390 14.19 -8.05 8.29
CA ARG A 390 12.96 -7.89 7.49
C ARG A 390 11.75 -7.50 8.34
N ALA A 391 11.56 -8.13 9.51
CA ALA A 391 10.43 -7.86 10.40
C ALA A 391 10.48 -6.45 11.01
N PHE A 392 11.67 -5.91 11.26
CA PHE A 392 11.84 -4.61 11.90
C PHE A 392 12.08 -3.47 10.92
N TYR A 393 11.93 -3.70 9.62
CA TYR A 393 12.00 -2.66 8.60
C TYR A 393 10.63 -2.00 8.34
N PRO A 394 10.54 -0.65 8.33
CA PRO A 394 11.58 0.31 8.68
C PRO A 394 11.69 0.55 10.20
N TRP A 395 10.71 0.09 10.97
CA TRP A 395 10.63 0.27 12.41
C TRP A 395 10.38 -1.07 13.12
N PRO A 396 11.03 -1.34 14.28
CA PRO A 396 11.88 -0.44 15.06
C PRO A 396 13.34 -0.31 14.57
N GLY A 397 13.68 -0.91 13.44
CA GLY A 397 14.96 -0.77 12.74
C GLY A 397 16.09 -1.55 13.41
N SER A 398 16.39 -2.73 12.88
CA SER A 398 17.47 -3.61 13.37
C SER A 398 18.81 -2.90 13.35
N TYR A 399 19.62 -3.03 14.40
CA TYR A 399 20.92 -2.38 14.50
C TYR A 399 21.99 -3.25 15.16
N THR A 400 23.24 -2.89 14.86
CA THR A 400 24.43 -3.33 15.58
C THR A 400 25.30 -2.12 15.93
N THR A 401 26.42 -2.34 16.61
CA THR A 401 27.38 -1.30 16.98
C THR A 401 28.71 -1.52 16.25
N ILE A 402 29.31 -0.42 15.77
CA ILE A 402 30.65 -0.38 15.17
C ILE A 402 31.39 0.86 15.67
N ASN A 403 32.60 0.69 16.23
CA ASN A 403 33.37 1.76 16.86
C ASN A 403 32.57 2.61 17.88
N GLY A 404 31.74 1.94 18.69
CA GLY A 404 30.87 2.60 19.68
C GLY A 404 29.69 3.37 19.09
N LYS A 405 29.47 3.33 17.77
CA LYS A 405 28.36 4.01 17.08
C LYS A 405 27.36 3.02 16.52
N ARG A 406 26.10 3.44 16.45
CA ARG A 406 25.02 2.63 15.89
C ARG A 406 25.12 2.51 14.37
N LEU A 407 24.98 1.29 13.87
CA LEU A 407 24.81 0.96 12.47
C LEU A 407 23.46 0.27 12.29
N ILE A 408 22.51 0.94 11.64
CA ILE A 408 21.20 0.35 11.32
C ILE A 408 21.36 -0.52 10.07
N ILE A 409 20.75 -1.70 10.09
CA ILE A 409 20.71 -2.62 8.95
C ILE A 409 19.31 -2.55 8.36
N HIS A 410 19.19 -2.00 7.15
CA HIS A 410 17.91 -1.83 6.47
C HIS A 410 17.54 -3.05 5.64
N GLN A 411 18.53 -3.70 5.04
CA GLN A 411 18.31 -4.83 4.14
C GLN A 411 19.49 -5.80 4.22
N ALA A 412 19.16 -7.08 4.17
CA ALA A 412 20.08 -8.20 4.06
C ALA A 412 19.39 -9.33 3.30
N HIS A 413 20.16 -10.31 2.86
CA HIS A 413 19.67 -11.57 2.31
C HIS A 413 20.56 -12.73 2.75
N LEU A 414 20.10 -13.95 2.50
CA LEU A 414 20.89 -15.16 2.68
C LEU A 414 21.54 -15.57 1.36
N ASP A 415 22.84 -15.84 1.38
CA ASP A 415 23.59 -16.42 0.28
C ASP A 415 24.32 -17.67 0.79
N ASN A 416 24.00 -18.83 0.22
CA ASN A 416 24.52 -20.14 0.66
C ASN A 416 24.44 -20.36 2.19
N GLY A 417 23.35 -19.89 2.82
CA GLY A 417 23.11 -20.02 4.26
C GLY A 417 23.86 -19.01 5.14
N LYS A 418 24.64 -18.10 4.56
CA LYS A 418 25.29 -16.98 5.27
C LYS A 418 24.52 -15.68 5.08
N LEU A 419 24.55 -14.81 6.09
CA LEU A 419 23.94 -13.50 6.02
C LEU A 419 24.81 -12.53 5.23
N VAL A 420 24.24 -11.86 4.23
CA VAL A 420 24.87 -10.79 3.47
C VAL A 420 24.12 -9.49 3.74
N LEU A 421 24.86 -8.44 4.12
CA LEU A 421 24.26 -7.11 4.31
C LEU A 421 24.18 -6.38 2.98
N ASP A 422 23.04 -5.77 2.69
CA ASP A 422 22.82 -5.05 1.42
C ASP A 422 22.83 -3.54 1.62
N ILE A 423 21.99 -3.05 2.54
CA ILE A 423 21.81 -1.62 2.81
C ILE A 423 21.98 -1.37 4.30
N VAL A 424 22.90 -0.48 4.64
CA VAL A 424 23.18 -0.06 6.02
C VAL A 424 23.06 1.45 6.15
N GLN A 425 22.85 1.92 7.38
CA GLN A 425 22.83 3.34 7.69
C GLN A 425 23.69 3.61 8.92
N PRO A 426 24.90 4.19 8.72
CA PRO A 426 25.71 4.71 9.80
C PRO A 426 25.02 5.88 10.51
N GLU A 427 25.33 6.07 11.79
CA GLU A 427 24.79 7.19 12.57
C GLU A 427 25.04 8.55 11.89
N GLY A 428 23.96 9.32 11.72
CA GLY A 428 24.01 10.66 11.10
C GLY A 428 24.22 10.66 9.58
N LYS A 429 24.20 9.49 8.93
CA LYS A 429 24.33 9.36 7.47
C LYS A 429 23.02 8.88 6.83
N LYS A 430 22.92 9.03 5.50
CA LYS A 430 21.87 8.41 4.69
C LYS A 430 22.13 6.90 4.55
N PRO A 431 21.09 6.08 4.33
CA PRO A 431 21.28 4.68 3.94
C PRO A 431 22.19 4.57 2.71
N MET A 432 23.05 3.57 2.68
CA MET A 432 24.02 3.31 1.61
C MET A 432 24.23 1.80 1.44
N LYS A 433 24.77 1.40 0.28
CA LYS A 433 25.13 0.00 0.05
C LYS A 433 26.22 -0.43 1.02
N TRP A 434 26.13 -1.67 1.48
CA TRP A 434 27.14 -2.28 2.36
C TRP A 434 28.54 -2.23 1.74
N SER A 435 28.65 -2.50 0.43
CA SER A 435 29.91 -2.38 -0.33
C SER A 435 30.52 -0.98 -0.25
N ASP A 436 29.69 0.06 -0.26
CA ASP A 436 30.15 1.45 -0.25
C ASP A 436 30.61 1.84 1.15
N PHE A 437 29.93 1.33 2.18
CA PHE A 437 30.36 1.44 3.55
C PHE A 437 31.73 0.80 3.78
N LEU A 438 31.94 -0.43 3.30
CA LEU A 438 33.20 -1.16 3.45
C LEU A 438 34.39 -0.43 2.81
N ARG A 439 34.23 0.14 1.60
CA ARG A 439 35.31 0.89 0.94
C ARG A 439 35.81 2.09 1.74
N GLY A 440 34.96 2.70 2.56
CA GLY A 440 35.31 3.81 3.44
C GLY A 440 35.63 3.42 4.88
N PHE A 441 35.54 2.13 5.23
CA PHE A 441 35.74 1.66 6.59
C PHE A 441 37.20 1.26 6.83
N HIS A 442 37.88 2.01 7.71
CA HIS A 442 39.28 1.79 8.09
C HIS A 442 39.46 1.39 9.57
N GLY A 443 38.38 0.96 10.24
CA GLY A 443 38.40 0.57 11.65
C GLY A 443 38.70 -0.92 11.87
N GLU A 444 38.88 -1.30 13.13
CA GLU A 444 38.93 -2.72 13.51
C GLU A 444 37.58 -3.37 13.24
N LYS A 445 37.58 -4.52 12.55
CA LYS A 445 36.36 -5.29 12.27
C LYS A 445 35.82 -5.84 13.60
N PRO A 446 34.64 -5.42 14.07
CA PRO A 446 34.07 -5.97 15.29
C PRO A 446 33.80 -7.47 15.14
N GLY A 447 33.82 -8.19 16.26
CA GLY A 447 33.75 -9.65 16.27
C GLY A 447 32.50 -10.27 15.62
N TRP A 448 31.46 -9.46 15.32
CA TRP A 448 30.30 -9.92 14.57
C TRP A 448 30.53 -10.04 13.06
N PHE A 449 31.59 -9.44 12.50
CA PHE A 449 31.93 -9.55 11.08
C PHE A 449 32.12 -11.00 10.63
N LYS A 450 32.54 -11.90 11.53
CA LYS A 450 32.72 -13.33 11.23
C LYS A 450 31.40 -14.06 10.91
N TRP A 451 30.26 -13.47 11.26
CA TRP A 451 28.93 -14.06 11.07
C TRP A 451 28.23 -13.58 9.80
N ILE A 452 28.85 -12.65 9.07
CA ILE A 452 28.37 -12.18 7.77
C ILE A 452 29.31 -12.68 6.67
N ASP A 453 28.78 -12.90 5.48
CA ASP A 453 29.61 -12.98 4.29
C ASP A 453 30.00 -11.56 3.89
N SER A 454 31.28 -11.23 4.05
CA SER A 454 31.76 -9.88 3.79
C SER A 454 31.99 -9.58 2.31
N ARG A 455 31.92 -10.59 1.41
CA ARG A 455 32.30 -10.48 -0.03
C ARG A 455 33.34 -9.39 -0.26
N GLU A 456 34.49 -9.55 0.41
CA GLU A 456 35.70 -8.80 0.12
C GLU A 456 36.46 -9.63 -0.91
N ASP A 457 36.10 -9.49 -2.18
CA ASP A 457 37.03 -9.77 -3.26
C ASP A 457 37.87 -8.51 -3.54
#